data_AF-A0A3B9FXH7-F1
#
_entry.id   AF-A0A3B9FXH7-F1
#
_cell.length_a   1.000
_cell.length_b   1.000
_cell.length_c   1.000
_cell.angle_alpha   90.00
_cell.angle_beta   90.00
_cell.angle_gamma   90.00
#
_symmetry.space_group_name_H-M   'P 1'
#
loop_
_entity.id
_entity.type
_entity.pdbx_description
1 polymer ?
#
loop_
_entity_poly.entity_id
_entity_poly.type
_entity_poly.pdbx_seq_one_letter_code
_entity_poly.pdbx_strand_id
1 'polypeptide(L)'
;MMDMQSSESWMQSALLQVCRYAEIEPDEQQLTDIVNEDMLQAKLEELVSWLLDKDFEKLLWILYRVDVDEQRTKEILAQHVPADAPHILATLILERQKQKEEIRRSFQQAPVADEDEDLLL
;
A
#
# COMPACT_ATOMS: atom_id res chain seq x y z
N MET A 1 -21.40 -20.35 -6.96
CA MET A 1 -20.21 -21.10 -6.53
C MET A 1 -19.08 -20.65 -7.43
N MET A 2 -18.36 -19.62 -6.99
CA MET A 2 -17.04 -19.24 -7.48
C MET A 2 -16.25 -19.00 -6.21
N ASP A 3 -15.35 -19.93 -5.93
CA ASP A 3 -14.41 -19.87 -4.83
C ASP A 3 -13.63 -18.56 -4.87
N MET A 4 -13.69 -17.79 -3.79
CA MET A 4 -12.78 -16.66 -3.57
C MET A 4 -12.12 -16.73 -2.19
N GLN A 5 -11.95 -17.95 -1.69
CA GLN A 5 -11.24 -18.30 -0.47
C GLN A 5 -9.78 -18.74 -0.74
N SER A 6 -9.19 -18.34 -1.87
CA SER A 6 -7.81 -18.70 -2.23
C SER A 6 -7.06 -17.55 -2.90
N SER A 7 -6.78 -16.50 -2.13
CA SER A 7 -5.68 -15.57 -2.34
C SER A 7 -5.68 -14.63 -1.14
N GLU A 8 -4.52 -14.33 -0.56
CA GLU A 8 -4.40 -13.22 0.39
C GLU A 8 -5.15 -11.99 -0.16
N SER A 9 -5.98 -11.36 0.68
CA SER A 9 -6.62 -10.10 0.29
C SER A 9 -5.51 -9.12 -0.10
N TRP A 10 -5.65 -8.39 -1.22
CA TRP A 10 -4.63 -7.42 -1.63
C TRP A 10 -4.29 -6.43 -0.50
N MET A 11 -5.26 -6.18 0.40
CA MET A 11 -5.09 -5.36 1.59
C MET A 11 -4.12 -6.00 2.62
N GLN A 12 -4.21 -7.31 2.83
CA GLN A 12 -3.30 -8.06 3.70
C GLN A 12 -1.89 -8.07 3.10
N SER A 13 -1.78 -8.33 1.80
CA SER A 13 -0.49 -8.30 1.11
C SER A 13 0.11 -6.88 1.10
N ALA A 14 -0.73 -5.83 1.01
CA ALA A 14 -0.30 -4.44 1.11
C ALA A 14 0.27 -4.13 2.49
N LEU A 15 -0.45 -4.46 3.58
CA LEU A 15 0.08 -4.27 4.93
C LEU A 15 1.39 -5.04 5.13
N LEU A 16 1.42 -6.32 4.76
CA LEU A 16 2.61 -7.16 4.88
C LEU A 16 3.81 -6.58 4.12
N GLN A 17 3.60 -6.03 2.92
CA GLN A 17 4.65 -5.36 2.17
C GLN A 17 5.24 -4.18 2.94
N VAL A 18 4.39 -3.30 3.48
CA VAL A 18 4.83 -2.12 4.23
C VAL A 18 5.54 -2.53 5.53
N CYS A 19 4.99 -3.50 6.27
CA CYS A 19 5.61 -4.06 7.47
C CYS A 19 7.00 -4.65 7.20
N ARG A 20 7.17 -5.36 6.07
CA ARG A 20 8.49 -5.87 5.65
C ARG A 20 9.51 -4.75 5.46
N TYR A 21 9.11 -3.62 4.88
CA TYR A 21 10.00 -2.45 4.76
C TYR A 21 10.32 -1.82 6.11
N ALA A 22 9.40 -1.90 7.08
CA ALA A 22 9.63 -1.47 8.44
C ALA A 22 10.49 -2.43 9.27
N GLU A 23 10.75 -3.63 8.76
CA GLU A 23 11.37 -4.75 9.51
C GLU A 23 10.53 -5.14 10.74
N ILE A 24 9.20 -5.05 10.58
CA ILE A 24 8.22 -5.44 11.59
C ILE A 24 7.47 -6.66 11.05
N GLU A 25 7.32 -7.68 11.88
CA GLU A 25 6.46 -8.82 11.59
C GLU A 25 5.07 -8.56 12.21
N PRO A 26 4.02 -8.37 11.39
CA PRO A 26 2.67 -8.30 11.90
C PRO A 26 2.24 -9.70 12.37
N ASP A 27 1.46 -9.74 13.45
CA ASP A 27 0.82 -10.97 13.91
C ASP A 27 -0.23 -11.44 12.88
N GLU A 28 -0.40 -12.76 12.75
CA GLU A 28 -1.40 -13.40 11.88
C GLU A 28 -2.82 -12.86 12.14
N GLN A 29 -3.19 -12.62 13.41
CA GLN A 29 -4.48 -12.03 13.76
C GLN A 29 -4.64 -10.63 13.18
N GLN A 30 -3.60 -9.79 13.31
CA GLN A 30 -3.60 -8.42 12.79
C GLN A 30 -3.80 -8.38 11.26
N LEU A 31 -3.31 -9.38 10.54
CA LEU A 31 -3.54 -9.52 9.10
C LEU A 31 -4.97 -10.01 8.81
N THR A 32 -5.46 -11.00 9.53
CA THR A 32 -6.80 -11.55 9.30
C THR A 32 -7.94 -10.57 9.62
N ASP A 33 -7.69 -9.61 10.51
CA ASP A 33 -8.67 -8.57 10.89
C ASP A 33 -8.94 -7.57 9.74
N ILE A 34 -8.10 -7.52 8.71
CA ILE A 34 -8.21 -6.55 7.62
C ILE A 34 -9.23 -7.02 6.58
N VAL A 35 -10.49 -6.66 6.81
CA VAL A 35 -11.61 -7.02 5.92
C VAL A 35 -12.07 -5.87 5.02
N ASN A 36 -11.61 -4.63 5.25
CA ASN A 36 -11.94 -3.45 4.44
C ASN A 36 -10.82 -2.39 4.44
N GLU A 37 -10.97 -1.36 3.59
CA GLU A 37 -9.98 -0.28 3.42
C GLU A 37 -9.79 0.55 4.69
N ASP A 38 -10.86 0.80 5.47
CA ASP A 38 -10.79 1.58 6.72
C ASP A 38 -9.89 0.88 7.77
N MET A 39 -10.00 -0.45 7.87
CA MET A 39 -9.16 -1.25 8.77
C MET A 39 -7.70 -1.28 8.31
N LEU A 40 -7.46 -1.37 6.99
CA LEU A 40 -6.11 -1.24 6.46
C LEU A 40 -5.52 0.15 6.76
N GLN A 41 -6.29 1.21 6.54
CA GLN A 41 -5.86 2.58 6.83
C GLN A 41 -5.50 2.75 8.30
N ALA A 42 -6.34 2.26 9.21
CA ALA A 42 -6.06 2.30 10.65
C ALA A 42 -4.74 1.60 11.00
N LYS A 43 -4.45 0.44 10.39
CA LYS A 43 -3.17 -0.26 10.60
C LYS A 43 -1.96 0.46 10.01
N LEU A 44 -2.12 1.08 8.85
CA LEU A 44 -1.08 1.94 8.28
C LEU A 44 -0.85 3.18 9.15
N GLU A 45 -1.90 3.76 9.73
CA GLU A 45 -1.83 4.91 10.62
C GLU A 45 -1.09 4.57 11.92
N GLU A 46 -1.41 3.43 12.55
CA GLU A 46 -0.67 2.89 13.71
C GLU A 46 0.82 2.73 13.39
N LEU A 47 1.14 2.13 12.23
CA LEU A 47 2.52 1.91 11.80
C LEU A 47 3.27 3.22 11.52
N VAL A 48 2.64 4.16 10.81
CA VAL A 48 3.23 5.47 10.53
C VAL A 48 3.45 6.25 11.82
N SER A 49 2.48 6.25 12.74
CA SER A 49 2.63 6.91 14.04
C SER A 49 3.82 6.33 14.80
N TRP A 50 3.97 5.01 14.82
CA TRP A 50 5.10 4.35 15.45
C TRP A 50 6.43 4.74 14.79
N LEU A 51 6.50 4.78 13.46
CA LEU A 51 7.71 5.16 12.73
C LEU A 51 8.06 6.64 12.91
N LEU A 52 7.07 7.54 12.97
CA LEU A 52 7.30 8.96 13.28
C LEU A 52 8.00 9.13 14.65
N ASP A 53 7.58 8.34 15.64
CA ASP A 53 8.12 8.40 17.00
C ASP A 53 9.46 7.67 17.17
N LYS A 54 9.71 6.62 16.37
CA LYS A 54 10.84 5.70 16.58
C LYS A 54 11.95 5.83 15.55
N ASP A 55 11.60 6.01 14.28
CA ASP A 55 12.55 5.97 13.17
C ASP A 55 12.02 6.75 11.96
N PHE A 56 12.18 8.07 12.04
CA PHE A 56 11.74 9.00 11.00
C PHE A 56 12.45 8.78 9.66
N GLU A 57 13.73 8.43 9.67
CA GLU A 57 14.48 8.18 8.43
C GLU A 57 13.95 6.93 7.72
N LYS A 58 13.65 5.87 8.47
CA LYS A 58 13.00 4.67 7.94
C LYS A 58 11.61 4.99 7.40
N LEU A 59 10.82 5.85 8.05
CA LEU A 59 9.54 6.31 7.51
C LEU A 59 9.70 6.93 6.13
N LEU A 60 10.60 7.91 5.98
CA LEU A 60 10.84 8.57 4.70
C LEU A 60 11.26 7.55 3.62
N TRP A 61 12.13 6.61 3.98
CA TRP A 61 12.57 5.55 3.07
C TRP A 61 11.41 4.64 2.63
N ILE A 62 10.53 4.25 3.54
CA ILE A 62 9.33 3.44 3.23
C ILE A 62 8.40 4.20 2.30
N LEU A 63 8.10 5.47 2.61
CA LEU A 63 7.20 6.30 1.82
C LEU A 63 7.69 6.41 0.36
N TYR A 64 8.99 6.64 0.16
CA TYR A 64 9.60 6.61 -1.17
C TYR A 64 9.43 5.25 -1.87
N ARG A 65 9.60 4.13 -1.16
CA ARG A 65 9.44 2.77 -1.71
C ARG A 65 8.03 2.42 -2.14
N VAL A 66 7.02 3.00 -1.52
CA VAL A 66 5.61 2.78 -1.88
C VAL A 66 5.07 3.82 -2.86
N ASP A 67 5.96 4.61 -3.47
CA ASP A 67 5.65 5.68 -4.41
C ASP A 67 4.89 6.86 -3.79
N VAL A 68 5.11 7.17 -2.51
CA VAL A 68 4.66 8.43 -1.90
C VAL A 68 5.74 9.49 -2.11
N ASP A 69 5.33 10.66 -2.61
CA ASP A 69 6.23 11.75 -2.98
C ASP A 69 7.03 12.27 -1.77
N GLU A 70 8.35 12.22 -1.86
CA GLU A 70 9.27 12.61 -0.79
C GLU A 70 9.17 14.11 -0.48
N GLN A 71 8.97 14.95 -1.50
CA GLN A 71 8.83 16.38 -1.33
C GLN A 71 7.54 16.71 -0.59
N ARG A 72 6.41 16.10 -0.99
CA ARG A 72 5.13 16.20 -0.29
C ARG A 72 5.23 15.71 1.16
N THR A 73 5.96 14.63 1.38
CA THR A 73 6.21 14.08 2.72
C THR A 73 6.98 15.07 3.59
N LYS A 74 8.09 15.62 3.06
CA LYS A 74 8.89 16.64 3.76
C LYS A 74 8.06 17.88 4.05
N GLU A 75 7.21 18.32 3.13
CA GLU A 75 6.28 19.45 3.33
C GLU A 75 5.29 19.19 4.47
N ILE A 76 4.68 18.00 4.53
CA ILE A 76 3.79 17.59 5.63
C ILE A 76 4.54 17.61 6.98
N LEU A 77 5.85 17.39 6.98
CA LEU A 77 6.66 17.17 8.18
C LEU A 77 7.62 18.33 8.53
N ALA A 78 7.61 19.44 7.76
CA ALA A 78 8.73 20.38 7.70
C ALA A 78 8.99 21.22 8.97
N GLN A 79 8.07 21.35 9.93
CA GLN A 79 8.27 22.25 11.10
C GLN A 79 7.58 21.78 12.39
N HIS A 80 6.38 21.22 12.27
CA HIS A 80 5.66 20.53 13.33
C HIS A 80 4.92 19.40 12.65
N VAL A 81 5.14 18.14 13.06
CA VAL A 81 4.33 17.02 12.58
C VAL A 81 2.90 17.31 13.02
N PRO A 82 1.96 17.58 12.09
CA PRO A 82 0.57 17.80 12.47
C PRO A 82 0.03 16.57 13.22
N ALA A 83 -0.92 16.77 14.14
CA ALA A 83 -1.57 15.63 14.81
C ALA A 83 -2.17 14.64 13.80
N ASP A 84 -2.59 15.15 12.64
CA ASP A 84 -3.20 14.37 11.57
C ASP A 84 -2.18 13.81 10.57
N ALA A 85 -0.87 14.02 10.77
CA ALA A 85 0.17 13.51 9.86
C ALA A 85 0.14 11.99 9.69
N PRO A 86 0.00 11.17 10.76
CA PRO A 86 -0.11 9.72 10.62
C PRO A 86 -1.28 9.34 9.72
N HIS A 87 -2.43 9.97 9.93
CA HIS A 87 -3.64 9.75 9.14
C HIS A 87 -3.47 10.11 7.67
N ILE A 88 -2.91 11.31 7.39
CA ILE A 88 -2.68 11.79 6.02
C ILE A 88 -1.71 10.86 5.29
N LEU A 89 -0.60 10.48 5.92
CA LEU A 89 0.39 9.59 5.32
C LEU A 89 -0.16 8.18 5.10
N ALA A 90 -0.92 7.63 6.06
CA ALA A 90 -1.60 6.35 5.90
C ALA A 90 -2.59 6.35 4.72
N THR A 91 -3.34 7.44 4.55
CA THR A 91 -4.24 7.64 3.41
C THR A 91 -3.47 7.60 2.09
N LEU A 92 -2.32 8.30 2.00
CA LEU A 92 -1.49 8.31 0.80
C LEU A 92 -0.92 6.92 0.47
N ILE A 93 -0.50 6.16 1.49
CA ILE A 93 -0.03 4.78 1.29
C ILE A 93 -1.18 3.91 0.76
N LEU A 94 -2.36 3.97 1.38
CA LEU A 94 -3.53 3.22 0.94
C LEU A 94 -3.89 3.51 -0.52
N GLU A 95 -3.97 4.79 -0.90
CA GLU A 95 -4.27 5.21 -2.27
C GLU A 95 -3.28 4.61 -3.28
N ARG A 96 -1.98 4.62 -2.96
CA ARG A 96 -0.95 4.03 -3.84
C ARG A 96 -1.08 2.53 -3.96
N GLN A 97 -1.37 1.82 -2.86
CA GLN A 97 -1.56 0.37 -2.88
C GLN A 97 -2.80 -0.04 -3.68
N LYS A 98 -3.89 0.73 -3.54
CA LYS A 98 -5.11 0.55 -4.31
C LYS A 98 -4.89 0.76 -5.81
N GLN A 99 -4.20 1.84 -6.20
CA GLN A 99 -3.84 2.10 -7.59
C GLN A 99 -3.00 0.95 -8.20
N LYS A 100 -2.04 0.40 -7.45
CA LYS A 100 -1.24 -0.75 -7.89
C LYS A 100 -2.10 -1.98 -8.14
N GLU A 101 -3.04 -2.26 -7.26
CA GLU A 101 -3.96 -3.39 -7.40
C GLU A 101 -4.93 -3.19 -8.58
N GLU A 102 -5.46 -1.98 -8.78
CA GLU A 102 -6.31 -1.65 -9.94
C GLU A 102 -5.56 -1.85 -11.26
N ILE A 103 -4.32 -1.37 -11.34
CA ILE A 103 -3.45 -1.57 -12.51
C ILE A 103 -3.22 -3.07 -12.74
N ARG A 104 -2.85 -3.82 -11.69
CA ARG A 104 -2.64 -5.28 -11.78
C ARG A 104 -3.89 -6.00 -12.30
N ARG A 105 -5.09 -5.63 -11.83
CA ARG A 105 -6.37 -6.19 -12.29
C ARG A 105 -6.64 -5.85 -13.75
N SER A 106 -6.34 -4.63 -14.19
CA SER A 106 -6.54 -4.24 -15.60
C SER A 106 -5.66 -5.05 -16.56
N PHE A 107 -4.43 -5.41 -16.17
CA PHE A 107 -3.54 -6.24 -16.98
C PHE A 107 -3.93 -7.72 -16.97
N GLN A 108 -4.52 -8.23 -15.88
CA GLN A 108 -5.03 -9.60 -15.82
C GLN A 108 -6.29 -9.81 -16.67
N GLN A 109 -7.03 -8.74 -16.98
CA GLN A 109 -8.28 -8.79 -17.74
C GLN A 109 -8.11 -8.49 -19.23
N ALA A 110 -6.95 -7.99 -19.67
CA ALA A 110 -6.69 -7.79 -21.09
C ALA A 110 -6.50 -9.17 -21.76
N PRO A 111 -7.39 -9.59 -22.68
CA PRO A 111 -7.06 -10.70 -23.56
C PRO A 111 -5.84 -10.24 -24.37
N VAL A 112 -4.84 -11.10 -24.48
CA VAL A 112 -3.84 -10.95 -25.55
C VAL A 112 -4.66 -11.02 -26.83
N ALA A 113 -4.88 -9.88 -27.47
CA ALA A 113 -5.29 -9.89 -28.86
C ALA A 113 -4.12 -10.51 -29.59
N ASP A 114 -4.25 -11.78 -29.95
CA ASP A 114 -3.39 -12.43 -30.92
C ASP A 114 -3.53 -11.62 -32.22
N GLU A 115 -2.68 -10.60 -32.40
CA GLU A 115 -2.44 -9.95 -33.68
C GLU A 115 -1.55 -10.88 -34.53
N ASP A 116 -2.08 -12.08 -34.83
CA ASP A 116 -1.61 -12.97 -35.88
C ASP A 116 -2.68 -12.99 -36.99
N GLU A 117 -2.92 -11.85 -37.66
CA GLU A 117 -3.60 -11.84 -38.95
C GLU A 117 -3.16 -10.61 -39.77
N ASP A 118 -2.65 -10.89 -40.98
CA ASP A 118 -2.34 -9.95 -42.08
C ASP A 118 -0.97 -9.23 -42.12
N LEU A 119 0.11 -10.03 -42.20
CA LEU A 119 1.26 -9.72 -43.08
C LEU A 119 1.24 -10.65 -44.30
N LEU A 120 0.19 -10.55 -45.12
CA LEU A 120 0.21 -10.96 -46.51
C LEU A 120 -0.36 -9.80 -47.35
N LEU A 121 0.53 -8.97 -47.88
CA LEU A 121 0.41 -8.31 -49.19
C LEU A 121 1.77 -7.75 -49.63
#